data_AF-A0AAV7XRJ5-F1
#
_entry.id   AF-A0AAV7XRJ5-F1
#
_cell.length_a   1.000
_cell.length_b   1.000
_cell.length_c   1.000
_cell.angle_alpha   90.00
_cell.angle_beta   90.00
_cell.angle_gamma   90.00
#
_symmetry.space_group_name_H-M   'P 1'
#
loop_
_entity.id
_entity.type
_entity.pdbx_description
1 polymer ?
#
loop_
_entity_poly.entity_id
_entity_poly.type
_entity_poly.pdbx_seq_one_letter_code
_entity_poly.pdbx_strand_id
1 'polypeptide(L)'
;MLSTVALLRASSEVDGFAASCLPYMFIFFVPMCVAGQRLQDASQAVATAVYNGSWLEKDPPARRCQLLVMAVCARPATFTVPGLMSLNLPTCRVGLRSWFQFTQVLINVKT
;
A
#
# COMPACT_ATOMS: atom_id res chain seq x y z
N MET A 1 10.90 -18.66 1.20
CA MET A 1 11.84 -17.67 1.80
C MET A 1 13.21 -18.27 2.05
N LEU A 2 13.35 -19.40 2.78
CA LEU A 2 14.66 -20.05 3.02
C LEU A 2 15.45 -20.43 1.75
N SER A 3 14.80 -20.89 0.68
CA SER A 3 15.48 -21.24 -0.58
C SER A 3 16.07 -20.01 -1.31
N THR A 4 15.40 -18.86 -1.21
CA THR A 4 15.81 -17.62 -1.89
C THR A 4 17.01 -16.96 -1.22
N VAL A 5 17.06 -16.95 0.12
CA VAL A 5 18.26 -16.49 0.86
C VAL A 5 19.43 -17.44 0.70
N ALA A 6 19.19 -18.75 0.51
CA ALA A 6 20.25 -19.72 0.21
C ALA A 6 20.85 -19.49 -1.19
N LEU A 7 20.01 -19.23 -2.21
CA LEU A 7 20.47 -18.86 -3.56
C LEU A 7 21.25 -17.54 -3.57
N LEU A 8 20.79 -16.51 -2.85
CA LEU A 8 21.50 -15.22 -2.72
C LEU A 8 22.84 -15.33 -1.98
N ARG A 9 23.01 -16.33 -1.10
CA ARG A 9 24.26 -16.58 -0.37
C ARG A 9 25.29 -17.36 -1.19
N ALA A 10 24.85 -18.10 -2.22
CA ALA A 10 25.72 -18.87 -3.11
C ALA A 10 26.37 -18.00 -4.20
N SER A 11 25.72 -16.91 -4.62
CA SER A 11 26.28 -15.92 -5.55
C SER A 11 27.14 -14.90 -4.78
N SER A 12 28.43 -15.20 -4.57
CA SER A 12 29.35 -14.33 -3.83
C SER A 12 29.71 -13.01 -4.52
N GLU A 13 29.30 -12.83 -5.78
CA GLU A 13 29.38 -11.55 -6.48
C GLU A 13 28.01 -10.87 -6.41
N VAL A 14 27.72 -10.29 -5.25
CA VAL A 14 26.52 -9.49 -5.03
C VAL A 14 26.58 -8.26 -5.93
N ASP A 15 25.80 -8.30 -7.01
CA ASP A 15 25.53 -7.13 -7.82
C ASP A 15 25.04 -6.00 -6.92
N GLY A 16 25.82 -4.92 -6.81
CA GLY A 16 25.52 -3.78 -5.93
C GLY A 16 24.11 -3.19 -6.16
N PHE A 17 23.53 -3.46 -7.31
CA PHE A 17 22.13 -3.16 -7.62
C PHE A 17 21.12 -3.94 -6.76
N ALA A 18 21.26 -5.26 -6.62
CA ALA A 18 20.33 -6.07 -5.81
C ALA A 18 20.48 -5.75 -4.31
N ALA A 19 21.73 -5.54 -3.86
CA ALA A 19 22.04 -5.20 -2.48
C ALA A 19 21.52 -3.80 -2.09
N SER A 20 21.55 -2.82 -3.00
CA SER A 20 21.06 -1.46 -2.74
C SER A 20 19.54 -1.33 -2.89
N CYS A 21 18.92 -2.07 -3.81
CA CYS A 21 17.48 -1.94 -4.07
C CYS A 21 16.62 -2.56 -2.95
N LEU A 22 17.10 -3.64 -2.32
CA LEU A 22 16.44 -4.29 -1.17
C LEU A 22 16.11 -3.33 -0.01
N PRO A 23 17.08 -2.63 0.60
CA PRO A 23 16.81 -1.75 1.73
C PRO A 23 15.90 -0.59 1.33
N TYR A 24 16.04 -0.03 0.12
CA TYR A 24 15.16 1.05 -0.33
C TYR A 24 13.69 0.62 -0.44
N MET A 25 13.43 -0.57 -0.98
CA MET A 25 12.07 -1.11 -1.08
C MET A 25 11.46 -1.36 0.30
N PHE A 26 12.22 -1.96 1.23
CA PHE A 26 11.71 -2.26 2.57
C PHE A 26 11.55 -1.03 3.46
N ILE A 27 12.46 -0.05 3.38
CA ILE A 27 12.49 1.12 4.26
C ILE A 27 11.53 2.22 3.77
N PHE A 28 11.43 2.44 2.46
CA PHE A 28 10.64 3.55 1.93
C PHE A 28 9.33 3.11 1.29
N PHE A 29 9.35 2.10 0.42
CA PHE A 29 8.18 1.74 -0.37
C PHE A 29 7.10 1.04 0.45
N VAL A 30 7.47 0.06 1.28
CA VAL A 30 6.51 -0.71 2.09
C VAL A 30 5.77 0.18 3.11
N PRO A 31 6.44 1.05 3.90
CA PRO A 31 5.74 1.88 4.88
C PRO A 31 4.77 2.88 4.24
N MET A 32 5.13 3.45 3.07
CA MET A 32 4.24 4.33 2.31
C MET A 32 2.97 3.60 1.86
N CYS A 33 3.08 2.36 1.39
CA CYS A 33 1.92 1.56 1.02
C CYS A 33 1.05 1.18 2.23
N VAL A 34 1.66 0.90 3.37
CA VAL A 34 0.94 0.63 4.63
C VAL A 34 0.20 1.87 5.10
N ALA A 35 0.84 3.04 5.09
CA ALA A 35 0.21 4.31 5.44
C ALA A 35 -0.97 4.64 4.51
N GLY A 36 -0.80 4.43 3.20
CA GLY A 36 -1.88 4.60 2.21
C GLY A 36 -3.07 3.68 2.47
N GLN A 37 -2.83 2.42 2.86
CA GLN A 37 -3.90 1.50 3.25
C GLN A 37 -4.60 1.96 4.54
N ARG A 38 -3.84 2.34 5.58
CA ARG A 38 -4.40 2.81 6.85
C ARG A 38 -5.29 4.03 6.67
N LEU A 39 -4.90 4.95 5.78
CA LEU A 39 -5.69 6.13 5.46
C LEU A 39 -7.02 5.76 4.77
N GLN A 40 -7.00 4.82 3.84
CA GLN A 40 -8.21 4.31 3.18
C GLN A 40 -9.14 3.64 4.18
N ASP A 41 -8.60 2.76 5.03
CA ASP A 41 -9.36 2.04 6.05
C ASP A 41 -9.97 3.01 7.07
N ALA A 42 -9.21 4.01 7.51
CA ALA A 42 -9.70 5.04 8.44
C ALA A 42 -10.82 5.89 7.84
N SER A 43 -10.70 6.27 6.57
CA SER A 43 -11.74 7.02 5.86
C SER A 43 -13.05 6.24 5.77
N GLN A 44 -12.98 4.94 5.49
CA GLN A 44 -14.15 4.06 5.48
C GLN A 44 -14.73 3.86 6.88
N ALA A 45 -13.88 3.66 7.89
CA ALA A 45 -14.30 3.48 9.27
C ALA A 45 -15.08 4.70 9.80
N VAL A 46 -14.66 5.92 9.44
CA VAL A 46 -15.40 7.15 9.79
C VAL A 46 -16.79 7.15 9.15
N ALA A 47 -16.91 6.79 7.86
CA ALA A 47 -18.21 6.70 7.20
C ALA A 47 -19.15 5.72 7.90
N THR A 48 -18.65 4.53 8.24
CA THR A 48 -19.41 3.49 8.94
C THR A 48 -19.81 3.94 10.36
N ALA A 49 -18.91 4.60 11.09
CA ALA A 49 -19.20 5.12 12.42
C ALA A 49 -20.28 6.21 12.40
N VAL A 50 -20.25 7.11 11.42
CA VAL A 50 -21.27 8.17 11.26
C VAL A 50 -22.62 7.55 10.88
N TYR A 51 -22.62 6.54 10.01
CA TYR A 51 -23.84 5.83 9.58
C TYR A 51 -24.53 5.08 10.72
N ASN A 52 -23.75 4.38 11.55
CA ASN A 52 -24.25 3.63 12.70
C ASN A 52 -24.69 4.52 13.88
N GLY A 53 -24.36 5.82 13.84
CA GLY A 53 -24.80 6.77 14.87
C GLY A 53 -26.27 7.17 14.73
N SER A 54 -26.80 7.86 15.75
CA SER A 54 -28.16 8.42 15.76
C SER A 54 -28.27 9.69 14.88
N TRP A 55 -27.98 9.58 13.59
CA TRP A 55 -28.06 10.71 12.65
C TRP A 55 -29.49 11.12 12.27
N LEU A 56 -30.46 10.21 12.48
CA LEU A 56 -31.88 10.44 12.18
C LEU A 56 -32.58 11.33 13.21
N GLU A 57 -32.16 11.24 14.48
CA GLU A 57 -32.76 11.98 15.61
C GLU A 57 -32.12 13.36 15.84
N LYS A 58 -31.10 13.71 15.06
CA LYS A 58 -30.41 15.00 15.17
C LYS A 58 -31.12 16.12 14.41
N ASP A 59 -30.87 17.34 14.87
CA ASP A 59 -31.37 18.56 14.23
C ASP A 59 -31.06 18.63 12.73
N PRO A 60 -31.94 19.26 11.92
CA PRO A 60 -31.75 19.41 10.47
C PRO A 60 -30.35 19.88 10.02
N PRO A 61 -29.71 20.90 10.64
CA PRO A 61 -28.34 21.29 10.29
C PRO A 61 -27.31 20.20 10.59
N ALA A 62 -27.39 19.55 11.74
CA ALA A 62 -26.46 18.48 12.14
C ALA A 62 -26.58 17.25 11.23
N ARG A 63 -27.80 16.90 10.82
CA ARG A 63 -28.08 15.82 9.89
C ARG A 63 -27.48 16.06 8.51
N ARG A 64 -27.55 17.29 7.99
CA ARG A 64 -26.92 17.68 6.72
C ARG A 64 -25.40 17.54 6.77
N CYS A 65 -24.77 17.99 7.87
CA CYS A 65 -23.33 17.84 8.05
C CYS A 65 -22.91 16.36 8.07
N GLN A 66 -23.66 15.49 8.75
CA GLN A 66 -23.34 14.05 8.78
C GLN A 66 -23.51 13.39 7.41
N LEU A 67 -24.56 13.74 6.67
CA LEU A 67 -24.76 13.28 5.28
C LEU A 67 -23.59 13.71 4.38
N LEU A 68 -23.10 14.94 4.54
CA LEU A 68 -21.92 15.42 3.82
C LEU A 68 -20.68 14.59 4.17
N VAL A 69 -20.44 14.31 5.46
CA VAL A 69 -19.31 13.46 5.89
C VAL A 69 -19.42 12.07 5.28
N MET A 70 -20.60 11.44 5.32
CA MET A 70 -20.82 10.14 4.69
C MET A 70 -20.55 10.19 3.18
N ALA A 71 -21.04 11.22 2.49
CA ALA A 71 -20.87 11.38 1.04
C ALA A 71 -19.41 11.62 0.64
N VAL A 72 -18.67 12.39 1.44
CA VAL A 72 -17.24 12.63 1.23
C VAL A 72 -16.44 11.36 1.47
N CYS A 73 -16.69 10.65 2.57
CA CYS A 73 -16.00 9.41 2.90
C CYS A 73 -16.43 8.19 2.06
N ALA A 74 -17.55 8.28 1.33
CA ALA A 74 -17.96 7.26 0.35
C ALA A 74 -16.95 7.12 -0.80
N ARG A 75 -16.15 8.17 -1.07
CA ARG A 75 -14.96 8.08 -1.90
C ARG A 75 -13.76 7.79 -1.00
N PRO A 76 -13.19 6.57 -1.04
CA PRO A 76 -12.06 6.25 -0.18
C PRO A 76 -10.91 7.22 -0.47
N ALA A 77 -10.30 7.75 0.59
CA ALA A 77 -9.13 8.63 0.48
C ALA A 77 -7.94 7.85 -0.08
N THR A 78 -7.80 7.83 -1.42
CA THR A 78 -6.71 7.13 -2.08
C THR A 78 -5.50 8.04 -2.22
N PHE A 79 -4.37 7.62 -1.65
CA PHE A 79 -3.08 8.25 -1.93
C PHE A 79 -2.62 7.80 -3.33
N THR A 80 -2.98 8.58 -4.34
CA THR A 80 -2.61 8.35 -5.75
C THR A 80 -1.43 9.23 -6.12
N VAL A 81 -0.33 8.61 -6.52
CA VAL A 81 0.76 9.34 -7.16
C VAL A 81 0.47 9.38 -8.66
N PRO A 82 0.44 10.56 -9.31
CA PRO A 82 0.18 10.65 -10.75
C PRO A 82 1.13 9.76 -11.55
N GLY A 83 0.59 8.90 -12.42
CA GLY A 83 1.36 7.92 -13.20
C GLY A 83 1.69 6.61 -12.47
N LEU A 84 1.50 6.56 -11.16
CA LEU A 84 1.58 5.34 -10.35
C LEU A 84 0.16 4.93 -9.91
N MET A 85 -0.05 3.62 -9.76
CA MET A 85 -1.31 3.10 -9.25
C MET A 85 -1.51 3.53 -7.78
N SER A 86 -2.74 3.44 -7.26
CA SER A 86 -3.03 3.83 -5.88
C SER A 86 -2.10 3.09 -4.89
N LEU A 87 -1.47 3.84 -3.98
CA LEU A 87 -0.61 3.31 -2.94
C LEU A 87 -1.47 2.60 -1.89
N ASN A 88 -1.67 1.32 -2.12
CA ASN A 88 -2.41 0.41 -1.28
C ASN A 88 -1.64 -0.91 -1.14
N LEU A 89 -2.09 -1.78 -0.23
CA LEU A 89 -1.47 -3.07 -0.01
C LEU A 89 -1.41 -3.98 -1.26
N PRO A 90 -2.46 -4.09 -2.11
CA PRO A 90 -2.39 -4.94 -3.30
C PRO A 90 -1.37 -4.41 -4.33
N THR A 91 -1.29 -3.11 -4.58
CA THR A 91 -0.29 -2.51 -5.47
C THR A 91 1.12 -2.74 -4.94
N CYS A 92 1.33 -2.65 -3.62
CA CYS A 92 2.62 -2.97 -2.99
C CYS A 92 3.07 -4.40 -3.27
N ARG A 93 2.16 -5.37 -3.18
CA ARG A 93 2.43 -6.78 -3.48
C ARG A 93 2.81 -6.99 -4.94
N VAL A 94 2.11 -6.33 -5.87
CA VAL A 94 2.42 -6.41 -7.30
C VAL A 94 3.80 -5.82 -7.56
N GLY A 95 4.11 -4.64 -7.01
CA GLY A 95 5.42 -3.99 -7.15
C GLY A 95 6.58 -4.87 -6.63
N LEU A 96 6.44 -5.42 -5.42
CA LEU A 96 7.42 -6.34 -4.84
C LEU A 96 7.59 -7.60 -5.70
N ARG A 97 6.49 -8.22 -6.14
CA ARG A 97 6.53 -9.43 -6.98
C ARG A 97 7.27 -9.17 -8.29
N SER A 98 6.97 -8.07 -8.98
CA SER A 98 7.64 -7.72 -10.24
C SER A 98 9.14 -7.50 -10.03
N TRP A 99 9.53 -6.84 -8.94
CA TRP A 99 10.94 -6.65 -8.58
C TRP A 99 11.65 -7.99 -8.29
N PHE A 100 11.02 -8.90 -7.54
CA PHE A 100 11.57 -10.24 -7.31
C PHE A 100 11.71 -11.04 -8.62
N GLN A 101 10.73 -10.97 -9.51
CA GLN A 101 10.82 -11.65 -10.81
C GLN A 101 11.97 -11.11 -11.65
N PHE A 102 12.16 -9.79 -11.67
CA PHE A 102 13.26 -9.16 -12.39
C PHE A 102 14.63 -9.60 -11.85
N THR A 103 14.81 -9.59 -10.53
CA THR A 103 16.08 -10.04 -9.92
C THR A 103 16.35 -11.52 -10.18
N GLN A 104 15.32 -12.37 -10.16
CA GLN A 104 15.46 -13.79 -10.52
C GLN A 104 15.92 -13.97 -11.97
N VAL A 105 15.39 -13.20 -12.93
CA VAL A 105 15.85 -13.26 -14.33
C VAL A 105 17.32 -12.85 -14.43
N LEU A 106 17.72 -11.76 -13.77
CA LEU A 106 19.11 -11.30 -13.79
C LEU A 106 20.09 -12.35 -13.23
N ILE A 107 19.71 -13.04 -12.16
CA ILE A 107 20.52 -14.10 -11.57
C ILE A 107 20.69 -15.27 -12.57
N ASN A 108 19.61 -15.67 -13.25
CA ASN A 108 19.68 -16.77 -14.22
C ASN A 108 20.51 -16.43 -15.47
N VAL A 109 20.57 -15.15 -15.88
CA VAL A 109 21.36 -14.72 -17.06
C VAL A 109 22.87 -14.71 -16.78
N LYS A 110 23.28 -14.57 -15.51
CA LYS A 110 24.70 -14.57 -15.11
C LYS A 110 25.29 -15.96 -14.86
N THR A 111 24.45 -17.00 -14.83
CA THR A 111 24.86 -18.40 -14.62
C THR A 111 25.04 -19.07 -15.97
#